data_AF-A0A660A8Q6-F1
#
_entry.id   AF-A0A660A8Q6-F1
#
_cell.length_a   1.000
_cell.length_b   1.000
_cell.length_c   1.000
_cell.angle_alpha   90.00
_cell.angle_beta   90.00
_cell.angle_gamma   90.00
#
_symmetry.space_group_name_H-M   'P 1'
#
loop_
_entity.id
_entity.type
_entity.pdbx_description
1 polymer ?
#
loop_
_entity_poly.entity_id
_entity_poly.type
_entity_poly.pdbx_seq_one_letter_code
_entity_poly.pdbx_strand_id
1 'polypeptide(L)' 'MINNIVLVGRMTRDAELRHTPQNQAVATFTLAVNRNFKNQSGEREAD' A
#
# COMPACT_ATOMS: atom_id res chain seq x y z
N MET A 1 -20.98 5.08 12.42
CA MET A 1 -20.56 4.52 11.10
C MET A 1 -19.20 3.86 11.27
N ILE A 2 -18.95 2.74 10.60
CA ILE A 2 -17.66 2.02 10.64
C ILE A 2 -16.97 2.16 9.27
N ASN A 3 -15.69 2.56 9.29
CA ASN A 3 -14.78 2.53 8.13
C ASN A 3 -13.49 1.83 8.58
N ASN A 4 -13.20 0.65 8.05
CA ASN A 4 -12.07 -0.20 8.45
C ASN A 4 -11.42 -0.82 7.20
N ILE A 5 -10.09 -0.82 7.14
CA ILE A 5 -9.30 -1.31 6.00
C ILE A 5 -8.21 -2.25 6.53
N VAL A 6 -8.10 -3.45 5.93
CA VAL A 6 -7.06 -4.44 6.24
C VAL A 6 -6.38 -4.84 4.94
N LEU A 7 -5.06 -4.63 4.86
CA LEU A 7 -4.25 -4.94 3.67
C LEU A 7 -3.06 -5.83 4.05
N VAL A 8 -2.76 -6.80 3.19
CA VAL A 8 -1.55 -7.65 3.29
C VAL A 8 -0.90 -7.68 1.92
N GLY A 9 0.34 -7.21 1.82
CA GLY A 9 1.04 -7.06 0.55
C GLY A 9 2.54 -6.86 0.75
N ARG A 10 3.21 -6.35 -0.29
CA ARG A 10 4.65 -6.05 -0.26
C ARG A 10 4.88 -4.57 -0.52
N MET A 11 5.84 -3.97 0.18
CA MET A 11 6.26 -2.61 -0.13
C MET A 11 6.96 -2.58 -1.49
N THR A 12 6.61 -1.62 -2.35
CA THR A 12 7.23 -1.48 -3.68
C THR A 12 8.63 -0.85 -3.63
N ARG A 13 8.93 -0.16 -2.53
CA ARG A 13 10.20 0.50 -2.21
C ARG A 13 10.23 0.82 -0.71
N ASP A 14 11.38 1.27 -0.23
CA ASP A 14 11.53 1.74 1.14
C ASP A 14 10.56 2.89 1.47
N ALA A 15 10.16 2.98 2.73
CA ALA A 15 9.23 4.02 3.19
C ALA A 15 9.93 5.39 3.23
N GLU A 16 9.26 6.42 2.75
CA GLU A 16 9.71 7.80 2.82
C GLU A 16 9.32 8.40 4.18
N LEU A 17 10.30 8.75 5.00
CA LEU A 17 10.09 9.41 6.29
C LEU A 17 10.27 10.92 6.16
N ARG A 18 9.28 11.68 6.62
CA ARG A 18 9.32 13.15 6.68
C ARG A 18 8.83 13.67 8.02
N HIS A 19 9.22 14.88 8.37
CA HIS A 19 8.69 15.60 9.54
C HIS A 19 7.75 16.71 9.10
N THR A 20 6.62 16.86 9.79
CA THR A 20 5.71 18.00 9.59
C THR A 20 6.32 19.29 10.18
N PRO A 21 5.79 20.48 9.86
CA PRO A 21 6.21 21.73 10.51
C PRO A 21 6.08 21.71 12.04
N GLN A 22 5.18 20.88 12.58
CA GLN A 22 5.00 20.65 14.02
C GLN A 22 5.90 19.51 14.55
N ASN A 23 6.94 19.13 13.81
CA ASN A 23 7.93 18.11 14.13
C ASN A 23 7.35 16.69 14.32
N GLN A 24 6.21 16.36 13.70
CA GLN A 24 5.66 15.00 13.75
C GLN A 24 6.26 14.13 12.64
N ALA A 25 6.70 12.92 12.99
CA ALA A 25 7.21 11.94 12.03
C ALA A 25 6.05 11.31 11.23
N VAL A 26 6.17 11.31 9.91
CA VAL A 26 5.19 10.72 8.97
C VAL A 26 5.93 9.86 7.97
N ALA A 27 5.55 8.57 7.89
CA ALA A 27 6.04 7.65 6.87
C ALA A 27 5.02 7.50 5.75
N THR A 28 5.47 7.47 4.50
CA THR A 28 4.63 7.16 3.32
C THR A 28 5.25 6.01 2.55
N PHE A 29 4.43 5.02 2.20
CA PHE A 29 4.84 3.87 1.41
C PHE A 29 3.70 3.40 0.53
N THR A 30 4.04 2.66 -0.53
CA THR A 30 3.08 2.04 -1.44
C THR A 30 3.13 0.54 -1.25
N LEU A 31 1.96 -0.07 -1.06
CA LEU A 31 1.81 -1.51 -0.88
C LEU A 31 1.25 -2.11 -2.16
N ALA A 32 1.97 -3.05 -2.77
CA ALA A 32 1.44 -3.88 -3.84
C ALA A 32 0.68 -5.06 -3.24
N VAL A 33 -0.63 -5.11 -3.49
CA VAL A 33 -1.55 -6.16 -3.03
C VAL A 33 -2.02 -6.95 -4.23
N ASN A 34 -1.55 -8.19 -4.35
CA ASN A 34 -1.96 -9.06 -5.45
C ASN A 34 -3.45 -9.36 -5.39
N ARG A 35 -4.12 -9.27 -6.54
CA ARG A 35 -5.51 -9.72 -6.67
C ARG A 35 -5.59 -11.24 -6.59
N ASN A 36 -6.68 -11.74 -6.00
CA ASN A 36 -6.91 -13.18 -5.86
C ASN A 36 -7.29 -13.87 -7.19
N PHE A 37 -7.61 -13.09 -8.22
CA PHE A 37 -8.01 -13.57 -9.54
C PHE A 37 -7.02 -13.13 -10.63
N LYS A 38 -7.10 -13.78 -11.80
CA LYS A 38 -6.32 -13.44 -13.00
C LYS A 38 -7.13 -12.58 -13.95
N ASN A 39 -6.47 -11.73 -14.74
CA ASN A 39 -7.09 -10.98 -15.83
C ASN A 39 -7.41 -11.89 -17.05
N GLN A 40 -8.01 -11.33 -18.10
CA GLN A 40 -8.38 -12.09 -19.32
C GLN A 40 -7.16 -12.70 -20.04
N SER A 41 -5.98 -12.10 -19.87
CA SER A 41 -4.70 -12.59 -20.41
C SER A 41 -4.06 -13.69 -19.55
N GLY A 42 -4.65 -14.04 -18.39
CA GLY A 42 -4.14 -15.08 -17.49
C GLY A 42 -3.08 -14.62 -16.49
N GLU A 43 -2.82 -13.31 -16.41
CA GLU A 43 -1.83 -12.69 -15.52
C GLU A 43 -2.44 -12.27 -14.18
N ARG A 44 -1.62 -12.21 -13.12
CA ARG A 44 -2.03 -11.67 -11.82
C ARG A 44 -1.57 -10.23 -11.70
N GLU A 45 -2.52 -9.34 -11.49
CA GLU A 45 -2.28 -7.91 -11.26
C GLU A 45 -2.17 -7.62 -9.74
N ALA A 46 -1.52 -6.52 -9.42
CA ALA A 46 -1.48 -5.96 -8.06
C ALA A 46 -2.09 -4.57 -8.05
N ASP A 47 -2.82 -4.27 -6.99
CA ASP A 47 -3.30 -2.92 -6.64
C ASP A 47 -2.32 -2.22 -5.68
#